data_AF-A0A8D3WKV0-F1
#
_entry.id   AF-A0A8D3WKV0-F1
#
_cell.length_a   1.000
_cell.length_b   1.000
_cell.length_c   1.000
_cell.angle_alpha   90.00
_cell.angle_beta   90.00
_cell.angle_gamma   90.00
#
_symmetry.space_group_name_H-M   'P 1'
#
loop_
_entity.id
_entity.type
_entity.pdbx_description
1 polymer ?
#
loop_
_entity_poly.entity_id
_entity_poly.type
_entity_poly.pdbx_seq_one_letter_code
_entity_poly.pdbx_strand_id
1 'polypeptide(L)'
;MSELPAFPLPFHASRSIAFATPRTLRELQMMRCSSHIRAKPEWFDKMHDADVVARWTREAAEQGLTEAQVQYVLAELAHYAALRDGRTGIEVSAVDGVWHSDTLVDEELRSRLRDAVQVLEQVPEAEQDWHPGSGGQVLDLVHPSLFCLVREAGNAPEEAWRNPTDRFSAYEFSERFQWLPTDVEVSADGAVDFRSYVNNVRPGVHDELAAVLPDVFARMRPLLENVLTDLRHPRPPRIQADPYGWYDSEPEYPHKSSYSDDGAYAEAMSAWEEAQEQWWRTRRPVVPDAPVFTPPKVPGDSDRVDLRGRGLQVIVKLATIHLTPDKPEYSGGSWHVEGMVNERIVSTGIYYWDSENITESGLSFRAALDDPDYEQNDDAGMREVYGLENEDALNQVLGSAPTPAGRCLAFPNVLQHRVGSFRLTDPTRPGCRKILAFFLVDPSERIVSTSDVPPQQPWSDTSTMTLEQAKDYREQLMRERKFFVDEHNEQLYEREFSLCEH
;
A
#
# COMPACT_ATOMS: atom_id res chain seq x y z
N MET A 1 0.49 27.45 12.06
CA MET A 1 -0.23 26.24 11.63
C MET A 1 -0.23 25.28 12.79
N SER A 2 -1.35 24.60 13.07
CA SER A 2 -1.37 23.56 14.09
C SER A 2 -0.43 22.42 13.69
N GLU A 3 0.25 21.85 14.68
CA GLU A 3 1.02 20.60 14.51
C GLU A 3 0.06 19.52 13.99
N LEU A 4 0.52 18.73 13.02
CA LEU A 4 -0.24 17.57 12.57
C LEU A 4 -0.03 16.47 13.61
N PRO A 5 -1.10 15.83 14.14
CA PRO A 5 -0.92 14.62 14.93
C PRO A 5 -0.24 13.54 14.08
N ALA A 6 0.48 12.65 14.77
CA ALA A 6 1.15 11.52 14.15
C ALA A 6 0.19 10.66 13.34
N PHE A 7 0.69 10.15 12.23
CA PHE A 7 -0.04 9.25 11.35
C PHE A 7 0.26 7.79 11.71
N PRO A 8 -0.67 6.86 11.39
CA PRO A 8 -0.37 5.45 11.53
C PRO A 8 0.76 5.05 10.58
N LEU A 9 1.73 4.29 11.10
CA LEU A 9 2.83 3.70 10.37
C LEU A 9 2.71 2.18 10.46
N PRO A 10 3.29 1.40 9.51
CA PRO A 10 3.14 -0.05 9.50
C PRO A 10 3.92 -0.78 10.61
N PHE A 11 4.34 -0.15 11.71
CA PHE A 11 5.25 -0.73 12.71
C PHE A 11 4.62 -0.79 14.11
N HIS A 12 4.77 -1.90 14.84
CA HIS A 12 4.29 -2.06 16.23
C HIS A 12 4.77 -0.95 17.16
N ALA A 13 6.01 -0.49 17.00
CA ALA A 13 6.57 0.60 17.81
C ALA A 13 5.78 1.91 17.66
N SER A 14 5.05 2.06 16.56
CA SER A 14 4.08 3.13 16.36
C SER A 14 2.79 2.73 17.07
N ARG A 15 2.69 3.09 18.37
CA ARG A 15 1.65 2.74 19.37
C ARG A 15 0.17 2.95 18.97
N SER A 16 -0.14 3.19 17.70
CA SER A 16 -1.45 3.55 17.16
C SER A 16 -2.08 2.51 16.23
N ILE A 17 -1.50 1.32 16.05
CA ILE A 17 -2.07 0.36 15.09
C ILE A 17 -3.27 -0.34 15.72
N ALA A 18 -4.47 0.16 15.41
CA ALA A 18 -5.54 -0.75 15.03
C ALA A 18 -5.22 -1.21 13.59
N PHE A 19 -5.24 -2.52 13.35
CA PHE A 19 -5.10 -3.07 12.01
C PHE A 19 -6.38 -2.80 11.21
N ALA A 20 -6.51 -3.39 10.02
CA ALA A 20 -7.75 -3.25 9.27
C ALA A 20 -8.83 -4.16 9.86
N THR A 21 -10.04 -3.65 10.02
CA THR A 21 -11.20 -4.51 10.29
C THR A 21 -11.41 -5.48 9.12
N PRO A 22 -11.57 -6.79 9.37
CA PRO A 22 -11.85 -7.78 8.33
C PRO A 22 -13.03 -7.38 7.43
N ARG A 23 -12.86 -7.50 6.11
CA ARG A 23 -13.92 -7.27 5.12
C ARG A 23 -14.51 -8.59 4.69
N THR A 24 -15.84 -8.67 4.57
CA THR A 24 -16.47 -9.90 4.07
C THR A 24 -16.02 -10.20 2.63
N LEU A 25 -16.02 -11.47 2.21
CA LEU A 25 -15.73 -11.87 0.83
C LEU A 25 -16.69 -11.20 -0.17
N ARG A 26 -17.95 -11.00 0.22
CA ARG A 26 -18.96 -10.26 -0.56
C ARG A 26 -18.54 -8.81 -0.78
N GLU A 27 -18.07 -8.14 0.27
CA GLU A 27 -17.55 -6.78 0.16
C GLU A 27 -16.32 -6.72 -0.75
N LEU A 28 -15.36 -7.64 -0.61
CA LEU A 28 -14.18 -7.67 -1.48
C LEU A 28 -14.56 -7.89 -2.96
N GLN A 29 -15.61 -8.69 -3.22
CA GLN A 29 -16.16 -8.87 -4.56
C GLN A 29 -16.81 -7.59 -5.10
N MET A 30 -17.53 -6.84 -4.27
CA MET A 30 -18.09 -5.53 -4.64
C MET A 30 -17.00 -4.51 -4.95
N MET A 31 -15.96 -4.43 -4.11
CA MET A 31 -14.81 -3.55 -4.34
C MET A 31 -14.09 -3.89 -5.65
N ARG A 32 -13.95 -5.18 -5.95
CA ARG A 32 -13.40 -5.68 -7.22
C ARG A 32 -14.28 -5.27 -8.40
N CYS A 33 -15.59 -5.42 -8.32
CA CYS A 33 -16.50 -4.99 -9.38
C CYS A 33 -16.38 -3.48 -9.65
N SER A 34 -16.42 -2.68 -8.57
CA SER A 34 -16.24 -1.22 -8.60
C SER A 34 -14.92 -0.83 -9.28
N SER A 35 -13.79 -1.44 -8.89
CA SER A 35 -12.48 -1.12 -9.46
C SER A 35 -12.37 -1.50 -10.95
N HIS A 36 -12.95 -2.63 -11.38
CA HIS A 36 -12.98 -3.00 -12.80
C HIS A 36 -13.81 -2.03 -13.65
N ILE A 37 -14.90 -1.48 -13.11
CA ILE A 37 -15.67 -0.45 -13.82
C ILE A 37 -14.85 0.84 -13.90
N ARG A 38 -14.24 1.27 -12.79
CA ARG A 38 -13.44 2.52 -12.71
C ARG A 38 -12.13 2.46 -13.49
N ALA A 39 -11.62 1.28 -13.81
CA ALA A 39 -10.49 1.11 -14.71
C ALA A 39 -10.82 1.40 -16.19
N LYS A 40 -12.10 1.45 -16.56
CA LYS A 40 -12.52 1.76 -17.94
C LYS A 40 -12.36 3.28 -18.19
N PRO A 41 -11.86 3.70 -19.36
CA PRO A 41 -11.77 5.12 -19.70
C PRO A 41 -13.15 5.79 -19.59
N GLU A 42 -13.19 7.02 -19.06
CA GLU A 42 -14.41 7.84 -18.98
C GLU A 42 -15.59 7.14 -18.26
N TRP A 43 -15.29 6.24 -17.30
CA TRP A 43 -16.31 5.52 -16.54
C TRP A 43 -17.30 6.47 -15.84
N PHE A 44 -16.82 7.64 -15.38
CA PHE A 44 -17.58 8.66 -14.68
C PHE A 44 -18.61 9.39 -15.57
N ASP A 45 -18.39 9.44 -16.88
CA ASP A 45 -19.41 9.92 -17.83
C ASP A 45 -20.33 8.77 -18.23
N LYS A 46 -19.74 7.60 -18.50
CA LYS A 46 -20.45 6.38 -18.92
C LYS A 46 -21.46 5.87 -17.90
N MET A 47 -21.28 6.18 -16.62
CA MET A 47 -22.24 5.80 -15.58
C MET A 47 -23.60 6.52 -15.69
N HIS A 48 -23.70 7.56 -16.54
CA HIS A 48 -24.96 8.23 -16.84
C HIS A 48 -25.68 7.64 -18.06
N ASP A 49 -25.04 6.72 -18.81
CA ASP A 49 -25.63 6.04 -19.96
C ASP A 49 -26.36 4.77 -19.49
N ALA A 50 -27.67 4.72 -19.74
CA ALA A 50 -28.53 3.63 -19.30
C ALA A 50 -28.16 2.26 -19.93
N ASP A 51 -27.72 2.23 -21.18
CA ASP A 51 -27.32 1.00 -21.87
C ASP A 51 -25.99 0.49 -21.31
N VAL A 52 -25.07 1.40 -20.99
CA VAL A 52 -23.80 1.05 -20.34
C VAL A 52 -24.04 0.52 -18.93
N VAL A 53 -24.85 1.20 -18.13
CA VAL A 53 -25.22 0.75 -16.77
C VAL A 53 -25.93 -0.59 -16.80
N ALA A 54 -26.86 -0.80 -17.75
CA ALA A 54 -27.54 -2.09 -17.92
C ALA A 54 -26.55 -3.21 -18.27
N ARG A 55 -25.53 -2.92 -19.07
CA ARG A 55 -24.45 -3.90 -19.37
C ARG A 55 -23.61 -4.19 -18.14
N TRP A 56 -23.14 -3.18 -17.41
CA TRP A 56 -22.38 -3.40 -16.16
C TRP A 56 -23.18 -4.18 -15.13
N THR A 57 -24.49 -3.92 -15.03
CA THR A 57 -25.41 -4.65 -14.15
C THR A 57 -25.46 -6.14 -14.51
N ARG A 58 -25.59 -6.48 -15.80
CA ARG A 58 -25.56 -7.87 -16.27
C ARG A 58 -24.22 -8.54 -16.01
N GLU A 59 -23.11 -7.87 -16.36
CA GLU A 59 -21.75 -8.38 -16.15
C GLU A 59 -21.49 -8.68 -14.66
N ALA A 60 -21.94 -7.80 -13.77
CA ALA A 60 -21.78 -7.97 -12.32
C ALA A 60 -22.64 -9.13 -11.78
N ALA A 61 -23.88 -9.27 -12.24
CA ALA A 61 -24.75 -10.40 -11.86
C ALA A 61 -24.20 -11.75 -12.37
N GLU A 62 -23.65 -11.79 -13.59
CA GLU A 62 -22.97 -12.98 -14.15
C GLU A 62 -21.72 -13.36 -13.35
N GLN A 63 -21.08 -12.39 -12.69
CA GLN A 63 -19.96 -12.60 -11.77
C GLN A 63 -20.39 -13.00 -10.35
N GLY A 64 -21.69 -13.15 -10.10
CA GLY A 64 -22.24 -13.67 -8.84
C GLY A 64 -22.65 -12.61 -7.83
N LEU A 65 -22.68 -11.31 -8.19
CA LEU A 65 -23.23 -10.28 -7.29
C LEU A 65 -24.75 -10.36 -7.26
N THR A 66 -25.34 -10.12 -6.08
CA THR A 66 -26.79 -9.96 -5.93
C THR A 66 -27.26 -8.62 -6.47
N GLU A 67 -28.57 -8.48 -6.68
CA GLU A 67 -29.15 -7.20 -7.13
C GLU A 67 -28.82 -6.05 -6.16
N ALA A 68 -28.89 -6.29 -4.85
CA ALA A 68 -28.56 -5.29 -3.83
C ALA A 68 -27.08 -4.89 -3.89
N GLN A 69 -26.16 -5.84 -4.08
CA GLN A 69 -24.73 -5.57 -4.23
C GLN A 69 -24.44 -4.75 -5.49
N VAL A 70 -25.07 -5.08 -6.61
CA VAL A 70 -24.93 -4.30 -7.85
C VAL A 70 -25.46 -2.88 -7.67
N GLN A 71 -26.64 -2.72 -7.05
CA GLN A 71 -27.19 -1.39 -6.74
C GLN A 71 -26.25 -0.58 -5.83
N TYR A 72 -25.67 -1.22 -4.82
CA TYR A 72 -24.66 -0.57 -3.96
C TYR A 72 -23.45 -0.11 -4.78
N VAL A 73 -22.87 -0.98 -5.60
CA VAL A 73 -21.70 -0.65 -6.43
C VAL A 73 -22.02 0.54 -7.34
N LEU A 74 -23.15 0.51 -8.04
CA LEU A 74 -23.55 1.61 -8.94
C LEU A 74 -23.78 2.93 -8.20
N ALA A 75 -24.38 2.90 -7.02
CA ALA A 75 -24.56 4.09 -6.19
C ALA A 75 -23.21 4.61 -5.65
N GLU A 76 -22.29 3.72 -5.30
CA GLU A 76 -20.94 4.05 -4.87
C GLU A 76 -20.09 4.68 -6.00
N LEU A 77 -20.29 4.26 -7.25
CA LEU A 77 -19.65 4.90 -8.41
C LEU A 77 -19.98 6.40 -8.47
N ALA A 78 -21.22 6.79 -8.14
CA ALA A 78 -21.61 8.20 -8.12
C ALA A 78 -20.85 8.99 -7.05
N HIS A 79 -20.60 8.36 -5.90
CA HIS A 79 -19.77 8.95 -4.83
C HIS A 79 -18.32 9.12 -5.30
N TYR A 80 -17.71 8.10 -5.90
CA TYR A 80 -16.35 8.22 -6.43
C TYR A 80 -16.23 9.27 -7.55
N ALA A 81 -17.26 9.39 -8.41
CA ALA A 81 -17.27 10.41 -9.45
C ALA A 81 -17.31 11.83 -8.86
N ALA A 82 -18.01 12.01 -7.73
CA ALA A 82 -18.04 13.28 -7.00
C ALA A 82 -16.72 13.62 -6.28
N LEU A 83 -15.89 12.62 -5.95
CA LEU A 83 -14.57 12.83 -5.36
C LEU A 83 -13.49 13.18 -6.40
N ARG A 84 -13.74 12.88 -7.68
CA ARG A 84 -12.78 13.12 -8.77
C ARG A 84 -12.54 14.62 -8.97
N ASP A 85 -11.27 15.00 -9.04
CA ASP A 85 -10.87 16.36 -9.44
C ASP A 85 -10.71 16.41 -10.97
N GLY A 86 -11.69 17.01 -11.64
CA GLY A 86 -11.68 17.14 -13.10
C GLY A 86 -10.53 17.98 -13.68
N ARG A 87 -9.88 18.83 -12.88
CA ARG A 87 -8.75 19.67 -13.33
C ARG A 87 -7.43 18.89 -13.30
N THR A 88 -7.23 18.07 -12.28
CA THR A 88 -5.98 17.32 -12.07
C THR A 88 -6.07 15.87 -12.52
N GLY A 89 -7.29 15.37 -12.77
CA GLY A 89 -7.55 13.96 -13.05
C GLY A 89 -7.39 13.06 -11.83
N ILE A 90 -7.27 13.62 -10.62
CA ILE A 90 -7.11 12.83 -9.40
C ILE A 90 -8.42 12.12 -9.07
N GLU A 91 -8.34 10.81 -8.86
CA GLU A 91 -9.45 9.97 -8.45
C GLU A 91 -9.00 8.78 -7.59
N VAL A 92 -9.93 8.22 -6.83
CA VAL A 92 -9.69 7.01 -6.03
C VAL A 92 -9.34 5.86 -6.96
N SER A 93 -8.32 5.07 -6.59
CA SER A 93 -7.84 3.91 -7.33
C SER A 93 -8.58 2.63 -6.93
N ALA A 94 -8.00 1.47 -7.21
CA ALA A 94 -8.64 0.17 -7.04
C ALA A 94 -8.97 -0.20 -5.57
N VAL A 95 -8.31 0.46 -4.60
CA VAL A 95 -8.42 0.17 -3.17
C VAL A 95 -8.71 1.47 -2.42
N ASP A 96 -9.52 1.41 -1.36
CA ASP A 96 -9.79 2.57 -0.50
C ASP A 96 -8.47 3.13 0.08
N GLY A 97 -8.30 4.45 0.13
CA GLY A 97 -7.06 5.11 0.55
C GLY A 97 -5.95 5.17 -0.51
N VAL A 98 -6.12 4.53 -1.67
CA VAL A 98 -5.18 4.62 -2.79
C VAL A 98 -5.73 5.59 -3.84
N TRP A 99 -4.93 6.55 -4.27
CA TRP A 99 -5.31 7.59 -5.22
C TRP A 99 -4.41 7.58 -6.44
N HIS A 100 -4.93 7.96 -7.60
CA HIS A 100 -4.14 8.08 -8.82
C HIS A 100 -4.56 9.25 -9.69
N SER A 101 -3.70 9.59 -10.66
CA SER A 101 -4.03 10.44 -11.79
C SER A 101 -3.13 10.09 -12.98
N ASP A 102 -3.68 10.17 -14.19
CA ASP A 102 -2.96 9.96 -15.44
C ASP A 102 -2.57 11.29 -16.12
N THR A 103 -2.88 12.43 -15.49
CA THR A 103 -2.74 13.77 -16.10
C THR A 103 -1.99 14.79 -15.24
N LEU A 104 -1.47 14.39 -14.07
CA LEU A 104 -0.77 15.31 -13.16
C LEU A 104 0.52 15.87 -13.72
N VAL A 105 1.28 15.02 -14.42
CA VAL A 105 2.53 15.37 -15.08
C VAL A 105 2.24 15.52 -16.57
N ASP A 106 2.32 16.75 -17.05
CA ASP A 106 2.17 17.06 -18.48
C ASP A 106 3.40 16.63 -19.29
N GLU A 107 3.27 16.61 -20.61
CA GLU A 107 4.33 16.12 -21.50
C GLU A 107 5.59 17.00 -21.43
N GLU A 108 5.47 18.29 -21.14
CA GLU A 108 6.62 19.19 -20.97
C GLU A 108 7.45 18.76 -19.76
N LEU A 109 6.81 18.60 -18.59
CA LEU A 109 7.48 18.16 -17.37
C LEU A 109 8.00 16.72 -17.49
N ARG A 110 7.26 15.84 -18.16
CA ARG A 110 7.70 14.46 -18.45
C ARG A 110 8.93 14.42 -19.34
N SER A 111 8.96 15.23 -20.42
CA SER A 111 10.11 15.31 -21.31
C SER A 111 11.33 15.85 -20.56
N ARG A 112 11.14 16.89 -19.74
CA ARG A 112 12.20 17.45 -18.90
C ARG A 112 12.77 16.40 -17.94
N LEU A 113 11.91 15.61 -17.27
CA LEU A 113 12.35 14.49 -16.43
C LEU A 113 13.12 13.44 -17.25
N ARG A 114 12.59 13.04 -18.41
CA ARG A 114 13.24 12.07 -19.31
C ARG A 114 14.65 12.51 -19.67
N ASP A 115 14.82 13.78 -20.06
CA ASP A 115 16.12 14.34 -20.45
C ASP A 115 17.07 14.45 -19.24
N ALA A 116 16.56 14.91 -18.09
CA ALA A 116 17.31 15.02 -16.85
C ALA A 116 17.89 13.69 -16.34
N VAL A 117 17.20 12.58 -16.64
CA VAL A 117 17.58 11.24 -16.20
C VAL A 117 18.62 10.59 -17.13
N GLN A 118 18.78 11.06 -18.37
CA GLN A 118 19.71 10.45 -19.33
C GLN A 118 21.16 10.39 -18.82
N VAL A 119 21.58 11.38 -18.03
CA VAL A 119 22.93 11.41 -17.45
C VAL A 119 23.21 10.27 -16.48
N LEU A 120 22.17 9.66 -15.89
CA LEU A 120 22.27 8.48 -15.04
C LEU A 120 22.13 7.17 -15.84
N GLU A 121 21.32 7.18 -16.91
CA GLU A 121 21.06 5.98 -17.72
C GLU A 121 22.18 5.68 -18.72
N GLN A 122 22.79 6.72 -19.30
CA GLN A 122 23.78 6.61 -20.38
C GLN A 122 25.22 6.67 -19.87
N VAL A 123 25.46 6.05 -18.70
CA VAL A 123 26.82 5.84 -18.16
C VAL A 123 27.49 4.64 -18.83
N PRO A 124 28.83 4.54 -18.81
CA PRO A 124 29.52 3.32 -19.26
C PRO A 124 28.96 2.06 -18.59
N GLU A 125 28.95 0.92 -19.28
CA GLU A 125 28.38 -0.33 -18.76
C GLU A 125 28.97 -0.75 -17.40
N ALA A 126 30.26 -0.51 -17.19
CA ALA A 126 30.95 -0.79 -15.92
C ALA A 126 30.50 0.10 -14.75
N GLU A 127 29.84 1.23 -15.04
CA GLU A 127 29.31 2.19 -14.07
C GLU A 127 27.81 1.98 -13.81
N GLN A 128 27.13 1.15 -14.60
CA GLN A 128 25.72 0.82 -14.38
C GLN A 128 25.53 0.10 -13.04
N ASP A 129 24.59 0.59 -12.25
CA ASP A 129 24.30 0.07 -10.92
C ASP A 129 23.10 -0.87 -10.94
N TRP A 130 23.37 -2.15 -11.22
CA TRP A 130 22.33 -3.17 -11.24
C TRP A 130 21.96 -3.59 -9.81
N HIS A 131 20.66 -3.58 -9.51
CA HIS A 131 20.13 -3.92 -8.20
C HIS A 131 20.54 -5.36 -7.81
N PRO A 132 21.11 -5.58 -6.60
CA PRO A 132 21.54 -6.91 -6.17
C PRO A 132 20.40 -7.94 -6.21
N GLY A 133 20.68 -9.13 -6.73
CA GLY A 133 19.68 -10.20 -6.83
C GLY A 133 18.62 -10.04 -7.92
N SER A 134 18.62 -8.93 -8.68
CA SER A 134 17.64 -8.69 -9.76
C SER A 134 17.92 -9.47 -11.05
N GLY A 135 19.03 -10.22 -11.12
CA GLY A 135 19.46 -10.89 -12.33
C GLY A 135 19.80 -9.93 -13.49
N GLY A 136 20.14 -8.67 -13.20
CA GLY A 136 20.43 -7.66 -14.22
C GLY A 136 19.19 -7.15 -14.95
N GLN A 137 18.04 -7.12 -14.26
CA GLN A 137 16.79 -6.58 -14.80
C GLN A 137 16.39 -5.25 -14.16
N VAL A 138 16.91 -4.89 -12.98
CA VAL A 138 16.58 -3.63 -12.31
C VAL A 138 17.82 -2.76 -12.24
N LEU A 139 17.80 -1.63 -12.93
CA LEU A 139 18.84 -0.61 -12.92
C LEU A 139 18.48 0.47 -11.89
N ASP A 140 19.29 0.60 -10.85
CA ASP A 140 19.16 1.63 -9.83
C ASP A 140 19.81 2.92 -10.35
N LEU A 141 19.00 3.98 -10.52
CA LEU A 141 19.50 5.29 -10.98
C LEU A 141 19.71 6.23 -9.80
N VAL A 142 18.72 6.29 -8.91
CA VAL A 142 18.78 6.92 -7.59
C VAL A 142 18.20 5.90 -6.62
N HIS A 143 19.01 5.30 -5.76
CA HIS A 143 18.51 4.31 -4.81
C HIS A 143 18.90 4.67 -3.37
N PRO A 144 17.96 4.83 -2.43
CA PRO A 144 18.24 5.36 -1.10
C PRO A 144 19.15 4.45 -0.25
N SER A 145 19.24 3.16 -0.57
CA SER A 145 20.21 2.25 0.06
C SER A 145 21.66 2.47 -0.36
N LEU A 146 21.93 3.06 -1.52
CA LEU A 146 23.29 3.42 -1.92
C LEU A 146 23.65 4.75 -1.25
N PHE A 147 24.80 4.82 -0.58
CA PHE A 147 25.19 5.95 0.28
C PHE A 147 24.13 6.31 1.34
N CYS A 148 23.46 5.30 1.92
CA CYS A 148 22.65 5.50 3.12
C CYS A 148 23.52 5.97 4.30
N LEU A 149 22.90 6.49 5.35
CA LEU A 149 23.62 6.78 6.59
C LEU A 149 24.03 5.47 7.24
N VAL A 150 25.29 5.36 7.65
CA VAL A 150 25.83 4.17 8.32
C VAL A 150 26.42 4.60 9.65
N ARG A 151 25.99 4.00 10.76
CA ARG A 151 26.43 4.38 12.12
C ARG A 151 27.94 4.34 12.30
N GLU A 152 28.59 3.35 11.69
CA GLU A 152 30.03 3.14 11.78
C GLU A 152 30.83 3.99 10.77
N ALA A 153 30.17 4.54 9.73
CA ALA A 153 30.80 5.47 8.81
C ALA A 153 30.69 6.90 9.40
N GLY A 154 31.78 7.66 9.33
CA GLY A 154 31.96 8.88 10.12
C GLY A 154 30.83 9.93 10.00
N ASN A 155 30.70 10.75 11.05
CA ASN A 155 29.82 11.93 11.18
C ASN A 155 28.29 11.67 11.20
N ALA A 156 27.84 10.44 11.46
CA ALA A 156 26.42 10.19 11.69
C ALA A 156 25.93 10.85 13.00
N PRO A 157 24.90 11.73 12.97
CA PRO A 157 24.32 12.30 14.19
C PRO A 157 23.76 11.22 15.10
N GLU A 158 24.03 11.29 16.41
CA GLU A 158 23.54 10.31 17.40
C GLU A 158 22.00 10.27 17.47
N GLU A 159 21.33 11.36 17.06
CA GLU A 159 19.88 11.44 16.93
C GLU A 159 19.30 10.35 16.02
N ALA A 160 20.01 9.95 14.96
CA ALA A 160 19.54 8.92 14.01
C ALA A 160 19.42 7.54 14.64
N TRP A 161 20.10 7.31 15.77
CA TRP A 161 20.20 6.01 16.44
C TRP A 161 19.38 5.93 17.73
N ARG A 162 18.48 6.90 17.96
CA ARG A 162 17.54 6.89 19.08
C ARG A 162 16.39 5.92 18.78
N ASN A 163 16.60 4.67 19.14
CA ASN A 163 15.64 3.61 18.92
C ASN A 163 14.37 3.80 19.80
N PRO A 164 13.18 4.03 19.21
CA PRO A 164 11.94 4.21 19.97
C PRO A 164 11.21 2.88 20.25
N THR A 165 11.72 1.75 19.71
CA THR A 165 11.12 0.42 19.85
C THR A 165 11.29 -0.14 21.26
N ASP A 166 10.45 -1.12 21.60
CA ASP A 166 10.64 -1.94 22.78
C ASP A 166 11.29 -3.29 22.44
N ARG A 167 11.45 -4.17 23.43
CA ARG A 167 12.09 -5.48 23.24
C ARG A 167 11.39 -6.39 22.23
N PHE A 168 10.11 -6.16 21.93
CA PHE A 168 9.31 -6.99 21.03
C PHE A 168 9.30 -6.44 19.60
N SER A 169 9.57 -5.14 19.44
CA SER A 169 9.60 -4.41 18.16
C SER A 169 11.01 -4.03 17.71
N ALA A 170 12.05 -4.51 18.41
CA ALA A 170 13.44 -4.12 18.14
C ALA A 170 13.91 -4.40 16.71
N TYR A 171 13.34 -5.41 16.04
CA TYR A 171 13.66 -5.76 14.65
C TYR A 171 13.17 -4.71 13.64
N GLU A 172 12.22 -3.84 14.03
CA GLU A 172 11.64 -2.80 13.19
C GLU A 172 12.55 -1.56 13.04
N PHE A 173 13.61 -1.46 13.85
CA PHE A 173 14.56 -0.35 13.82
C PHE A 173 15.96 -0.85 13.45
N SER A 174 16.59 -0.19 12.49
CA SER A 174 17.98 -0.44 12.14
C SER A 174 18.92 0.32 13.08
N GLU A 175 19.72 -0.41 13.86
CA GLU A 175 20.77 0.17 14.70
C GLU A 175 22.02 0.60 13.91
N ARG A 176 22.02 0.38 12.58
CA ARG A 176 23.22 0.52 11.72
C ARG A 176 22.99 1.41 10.52
N PHE A 177 21.80 1.43 9.94
CA PHE A 177 21.52 2.07 8.66
C PHE A 177 20.30 2.97 8.73
N GLN A 178 20.30 4.06 7.97
CA GLN A 178 19.11 4.88 7.77
C GLN A 178 19.13 5.47 6.35
N TRP A 179 18.01 5.43 5.63
CA TRP A 179 17.85 6.22 4.41
C TRP A 179 17.74 7.72 4.76
N LEU A 180 18.46 8.56 4.01
CA LEU A 180 18.47 10.00 4.25
C LEU A 180 17.40 10.72 3.40
N PRO A 181 16.38 11.35 4.01
CA PRO A 181 15.48 12.23 3.28
C PRO A 181 16.15 13.54 2.88
N THR A 182 15.62 14.16 1.82
CA THR A 182 15.80 15.58 1.54
C THR A 182 14.76 16.39 2.31
N ASP A 183 15.17 17.53 2.87
CA ASP A 183 14.25 18.48 3.47
C ASP A 183 13.56 19.27 2.36
N VAL A 184 12.24 19.41 2.47
CA VAL A 184 11.39 20.05 1.46
C VAL A 184 10.60 21.17 2.12
N GLU A 185 10.52 22.33 1.48
CA GLU A 185 9.62 23.40 1.87
C GLU A 185 8.49 23.52 0.87
N VAL A 186 7.25 23.47 1.35
CA VAL A 186 6.06 23.75 0.56
C VAL A 186 5.56 25.13 0.92
N SER A 187 5.49 26.03 -0.06
CA SER A 187 4.97 27.38 0.14
C SER A 187 3.45 27.39 0.34
N ALA A 188 2.89 28.55 0.70
CA ALA A 188 1.44 28.71 0.91
C ALA A 188 0.60 28.54 -0.39
N ASP A 189 1.19 28.85 -1.54
CA ASP A 189 0.61 28.62 -2.88
C ASP A 189 0.91 27.22 -3.41
N GLY A 190 1.72 26.42 -2.71
CA GLY A 190 2.02 25.04 -3.06
C GLY A 190 3.17 24.86 -4.06
N ALA A 191 4.03 25.87 -4.24
CA ALA A 191 5.34 25.64 -4.81
C ALA A 191 6.19 24.80 -3.84
N VAL A 192 7.12 24.03 -4.39
CA VAL A 192 7.96 23.09 -3.65
C VAL A 192 9.41 23.42 -3.92
N ASP A 193 10.20 23.58 -2.86
CA ASP A 193 11.64 23.71 -2.92
C ASP A 193 12.30 22.59 -2.12
N PHE A 194 13.24 21.87 -2.72
CA PHE A 194 14.11 20.96 -1.97
C PHE A 194 15.25 21.79 -1.37
N ARG A 195 15.34 21.81 -0.04
CA ARG A 195 16.24 22.67 0.74
C ARG A 195 17.62 22.04 0.97
N SER A 196 17.73 20.73 0.82
CA SER A 196 18.98 19.98 0.95
C SER A 196 19.22 19.10 -0.28
N TYR A 197 20.42 18.52 -0.41
CA TYR A 197 20.72 17.66 -1.56
C TYR A 197 19.87 16.38 -1.55
N VAL A 198 19.54 15.85 -2.73
CA VAL A 198 18.92 14.54 -2.85
C VAL A 198 20.03 13.49 -2.85
N ASN A 199 19.94 12.48 -1.97
CA ASN A 199 20.97 11.45 -1.91
C ASN A 199 21.15 10.77 -3.29
N ASN A 200 22.41 10.59 -3.71
CA ASN A 200 22.81 10.10 -5.05
C ASN A 200 22.59 11.06 -6.23
N VAL A 201 22.05 12.25 -6.01
CA VAL A 201 21.97 13.30 -7.04
C VAL A 201 23.11 14.30 -6.82
N ARG A 202 24.11 14.28 -7.70
CA ARG A 202 25.33 15.09 -7.57
C ARG A 202 25.09 16.53 -8.08
N PRO A 203 25.24 17.55 -7.22
CA PRO A 203 25.23 18.95 -7.67
C PRO A 203 26.35 19.22 -8.69
N GLY A 204 26.07 20.04 -9.69
CA GLY A 204 26.97 20.37 -10.81
C GLY A 204 27.01 19.35 -11.94
N VAL A 205 26.49 18.13 -11.73
CA VAL A 205 26.42 17.07 -12.76
C VAL A 205 24.97 16.71 -13.08
N HIS A 206 24.13 16.62 -12.05
CA HIS A 206 22.71 16.27 -12.16
C HIS A 206 21.81 17.49 -11.86
N ASP A 207 22.24 18.70 -12.22
CA ASP A 207 21.53 19.94 -11.87
C ASP A 207 20.10 19.95 -12.41
N GLU A 208 19.90 19.48 -13.64
CA GLU A 208 18.56 19.42 -14.24
C GLU A 208 17.65 18.43 -13.50
N LEU A 209 18.21 17.29 -13.06
CA LEU A 209 17.46 16.32 -12.25
C LEU A 209 17.11 16.89 -10.88
N ALA A 210 18.06 17.55 -10.22
CA ALA A 210 17.80 18.23 -8.95
C ALA A 210 16.73 19.33 -9.09
N ALA A 211 16.68 20.02 -10.23
CA ALA A 211 15.71 21.07 -10.51
C ALA A 211 14.32 20.55 -10.91
N VAL A 212 14.19 19.38 -11.53
CA VAL A 212 12.89 18.84 -11.97
C VAL A 212 12.18 18.04 -10.87
N LEU A 213 12.92 17.45 -9.92
CA LEU A 213 12.33 16.66 -8.83
C LEU A 213 11.32 17.43 -7.97
N PRO A 214 11.58 18.69 -7.53
CA PRO A 214 10.61 19.49 -6.80
C PRO A 214 9.33 19.77 -7.60
N ASP A 215 9.45 19.99 -8.91
CA ASP A 215 8.30 20.24 -9.79
C ASP A 215 7.40 19.01 -9.92
N VAL A 216 7.98 17.82 -10.08
CA VAL A 216 7.20 16.57 -10.10
C VAL A 216 6.57 16.30 -8.74
N PHE A 217 7.30 16.51 -7.64
CA PHE A 217 6.74 16.37 -6.29
C PHE A 217 5.57 17.34 -6.06
N ALA A 218 5.68 18.59 -6.52
CA ALA A 218 4.61 19.58 -6.45
C ALA A 218 3.33 19.11 -7.16
N ARG A 219 3.47 18.47 -8.33
CA ARG A 219 2.32 17.86 -9.04
C ARG A 219 1.71 16.70 -8.26
N MET A 220 2.52 15.88 -7.60
CA MET A 220 2.05 14.70 -6.86
C MET A 220 1.51 15.01 -5.45
N ARG A 221 1.85 16.16 -4.86
CA ARG A 221 1.44 16.54 -3.50
C ARG A 221 -0.06 16.34 -3.22
N PRO A 222 -1.01 16.73 -4.10
CA PRO A 222 -2.43 16.55 -3.81
C PRO A 222 -2.86 15.08 -3.68
N LEU A 223 -2.15 14.14 -4.32
CA LEU A 223 -2.38 12.70 -4.10
C LEU A 223 -1.98 12.30 -2.67
N LEU A 224 -0.83 12.79 -2.19
CA LEU A 224 -0.36 12.53 -0.83
C LEU A 224 -1.31 13.16 0.21
N GLU A 225 -1.82 14.37 -0.05
CA GLU A 225 -2.83 15.03 0.79
C GLU A 225 -4.11 14.20 0.92
N ASN A 226 -4.59 13.63 -0.18
CA ASN A 226 -5.74 12.73 -0.16
C ASN A 226 -5.47 11.44 0.62
N VAL A 227 -4.30 10.81 0.40
CA VAL A 227 -3.88 9.62 1.17
C VAL A 227 -3.83 9.91 2.67
N LEU A 228 -3.20 11.00 3.08
CA LEU A 228 -3.08 11.38 4.49
C LEU A 228 -4.44 11.75 5.10
N THR A 229 -5.34 12.32 4.31
CA THR A 229 -6.73 12.58 4.73
C THR A 229 -7.46 11.26 4.97
N ASP A 230 -7.41 10.32 4.02
CA ASP A 230 -8.06 9.01 4.17
C ASP A 230 -7.48 8.21 5.34
N LEU A 231 -6.17 8.31 5.61
CA LEU A 231 -5.54 7.70 6.78
C LEU A 231 -6.14 8.17 8.11
N ARG A 232 -6.66 9.40 8.18
CA ARG A 232 -7.35 9.94 9.36
C ARG A 232 -8.83 9.58 9.41
N HIS A 233 -9.38 9.14 8.30
CA HIS A 233 -10.78 8.83 8.11
C HIS A 233 -10.95 7.47 7.43
N PRO A 234 -10.41 6.39 8.05
CA PRO A 234 -10.47 5.06 7.44
C PRO A 234 -11.91 4.66 7.17
N ARG A 235 -12.13 4.09 5.99
CA ARG A 235 -13.47 3.72 5.54
C ARG A 235 -13.96 2.47 6.26
N PRO A 236 -15.13 2.50 6.92
CA PRO A 236 -15.69 1.32 7.59
C PRO A 236 -16.04 0.20 6.57
N PRO A 237 -16.21 -1.05 7.05
CA PRO A 237 -16.75 -2.13 6.23
C PRO A 237 -18.10 -1.77 5.61
N ARG A 238 -18.32 -2.20 4.35
CA ARG A 238 -19.56 -1.99 3.60
C ARG A 238 -20.66 -2.95 4.06
N ILE A 239 -20.28 -4.14 4.50
CA ILE A 239 -21.16 -5.19 5.01
C ILE A 239 -20.69 -5.54 6.43
N GLN A 240 -21.55 -5.30 7.41
CA GLN A 240 -21.34 -5.74 8.78
C GLN A 240 -21.98 -7.11 8.96
N ALA A 241 -21.18 -8.12 9.28
CA ALA A 241 -21.67 -9.44 9.67
C ALA A 241 -21.68 -9.55 11.19
N ASP A 242 -22.57 -10.38 11.73
CA ASP A 242 -22.63 -10.72 13.16
C ASP A 242 -22.15 -12.16 13.36
N PRO A 243 -20.89 -12.36 13.80
CA PRO A 243 -20.31 -13.68 14.00
C PRO A 243 -21.06 -14.57 15.00
N TYR A 244 -21.79 -13.97 15.94
CA TYR A 244 -22.58 -14.70 16.95
C TYR A 244 -24.04 -14.87 16.54
N GLY A 245 -24.46 -14.25 15.44
CA GLY A 245 -25.85 -14.23 14.99
C GLY A 245 -26.05 -14.76 13.56
N TRP A 246 -24.99 -15.15 12.85
CA TRP A 246 -25.11 -15.57 11.45
C TRP A 246 -25.58 -17.02 11.27
N TYR A 247 -25.83 -17.79 12.34
CA TYR A 247 -26.43 -19.11 12.22
C TYR A 247 -27.87 -19.12 12.69
N ASP A 248 -28.74 -19.61 11.82
CA ASP A 248 -30.14 -19.86 12.14
C ASP A 248 -30.34 -21.32 12.57
N SER A 249 -31.50 -21.58 13.18
CA SER A 249 -32.04 -22.93 13.43
C SER A 249 -31.21 -23.81 14.38
N GLU A 250 -30.56 -23.21 15.37
CA GLU A 250 -29.91 -23.98 16.45
C GLU A 250 -30.94 -24.85 17.20
N PRO A 251 -30.66 -26.16 17.39
CA PRO A 251 -31.50 -27.04 18.20
C PRO A 251 -31.74 -26.54 19.63
N GLU A 252 -33.01 -26.42 20.03
CA GLU A 252 -33.40 -25.97 21.36
C GLU A 252 -32.99 -26.98 22.45
N TYR A 253 -32.23 -26.50 23.45
CA TYR A 253 -31.76 -27.34 24.55
C TYR A 253 -32.93 -27.90 25.39
N PRO A 254 -33.04 -29.22 25.59
CA PRO A 254 -34.13 -29.79 26.36
C PRO A 254 -33.97 -29.48 27.85
N HIS A 255 -34.94 -28.76 28.43
CA HIS A 255 -34.96 -28.48 29.87
C HIS A 255 -35.60 -29.62 30.65
N LYS A 256 -34.91 -30.15 31.66
CA LYS A 256 -35.39 -31.28 32.48
C LYS A 256 -36.80 -31.09 33.06
N SER A 257 -37.18 -29.87 33.44
CA SER A 257 -38.52 -29.57 33.97
C SER A 257 -39.67 -29.74 32.96
N SER A 258 -39.36 -29.85 31.67
CA SER A 258 -40.35 -30.01 30.60
C SER A 258 -40.76 -31.47 30.36
N TYR A 259 -40.14 -32.44 31.06
CA TYR A 259 -40.33 -33.87 30.83
C TYR A 259 -40.93 -34.57 32.04
N SER A 260 -41.69 -35.65 31.80
CA SER A 260 -42.46 -36.37 32.82
C SER A 260 -41.60 -37.17 33.81
N ASP A 261 -40.43 -37.63 33.36
CA ASP A 261 -39.52 -38.50 34.09
C ASP A 261 -38.10 -38.43 33.50
N ASP A 262 -37.15 -39.06 34.20
CA ASP A 262 -35.73 -39.07 33.81
C ASP A 262 -35.47 -39.85 32.51
N GLY A 263 -36.31 -40.83 32.16
CA GLY A 263 -36.17 -41.62 30.92
C GLY A 263 -36.52 -40.79 29.69
N ALA A 264 -37.67 -40.10 29.73
CA ALA A 264 -38.09 -39.18 28.67
C ALA A 264 -37.10 -38.02 28.47
N TYR A 265 -36.50 -37.51 29.55
CA TYR A 265 -35.46 -36.49 29.47
C TYR A 265 -34.17 -37.03 28.82
N ALA A 266 -33.75 -38.25 29.16
CA ALA A 266 -32.55 -38.86 28.57
C ALA A 266 -32.71 -39.09 27.06
N GLU A 267 -33.87 -39.58 26.61
CA GLU A 267 -34.17 -39.73 25.17
C GLU A 267 -34.15 -38.38 24.43
N ALA A 268 -34.75 -37.35 25.03
CA ALA A 268 -34.73 -36.00 24.46
C ALA A 268 -33.32 -35.42 24.40
N MET A 269 -32.47 -35.69 25.40
CA MET A 269 -31.07 -35.27 25.39
C MET A 269 -30.29 -35.94 24.27
N SER A 270 -30.40 -37.25 24.09
CA SER A 270 -29.72 -37.94 22.99
C SER A 270 -30.18 -37.46 21.60
N ALA A 271 -31.48 -37.20 21.42
CA ALA A 271 -31.99 -36.63 20.18
C ALA A 271 -31.46 -35.21 19.93
N TRP A 272 -31.35 -34.39 20.98
CA TRP A 272 -30.76 -33.05 20.90
C TRP A 272 -29.26 -33.13 20.57
N GLU A 273 -28.49 -34.03 21.18
CA GLU A 273 -27.07 -34.23 20.88
C GLU A 273 -26.85 -34.58 19.39
N GLU A 274 -27.64 -35.50 18.83
CA GLU A 274 -27.59 -35.86 17.41
C GLU A 274 -27.95 -34.67 16.50
N ALA A 275 -29.02 -33.94 16.85
CA ALA A 275 -29.43 -32.74 16.12
C ALA A 275 -28.38 -31.62 16.19
N GLN A 276 -27.74 -31.43 17.35
CA GLN A 276 -26.70 -30.44 17.55
C GLN A 276 -25.45 -30.78 16.73
N GLU A 277 -25.02 -32.04 16.72
CA GLU A 277 -23.91 -32.48 15.87
C GLU A 277 -24.24 -32.27 14.39
N GLN A 278 -25.45 -32.65 13.95
CA GLN A 278 -25.87 -32.47 12.56
C GLN A 278 -25.93 -30.98 12.18
N TRP A 279 -26.49 -30.14 13.04
CA TRP A 279 -26.54 -28.70 12.85
C TRP A 279 -25.12 -28.13 12.72
N TRP A 280 -24.21 -28.47 13.63
CA TRP A 280 -22.80 -28.04 13.53
C TRP A 280 -22.14 -28.43 12.20
N ARG A 281 -22.36 -29.66 11.74
CA ARG A 281 -21.73 -30.16 10.50
C ARG A 281 -22.31 -29.54 9.23
N THR A 282 -23.54 -29.03 9.28
CA THR A 282 -24.28 -28.60 8.09
C THR A 282 -24.68 -27.13 8.09
N ARG A 283 -24.53 -26.41 9.22
CA ARG A 283 -24.83 -24.99 9.32
C ARG A 283 -24.02 -24.18 8.30
N ARG A 284 -24.62 -23.08 7.84
CA ARG A 284 -24.02 -22.14 6.89
C ARG A 284 -24.29 -20.72 7.40
N PRO A 285 -23.27 -19.85 7.43
CA PRO A 285 -23.45 -18.49 7.89
C PRO A 285 -24.36 -17.73 6.93
N VAL A 286 -25.35 -17.04 7.48
CA VAL A 286 -26.26 -16.14 6.81
C VAL A 286 -25.69 -14.73 6.93
N VAL A 287 -24.85 -14.37 5.98
CA VAL A 287 -24.31 -13.00 5.90
C VAL A 287 -25.42 -12.07 5.38
N PRO A 288 -25.59 -10.87 5.95
CA PRO A 288 -26.44 -9.85 5.37
C PRO A 288 -26.05 -9.54 3.92
N ASP A 289 -27.03 -9.20 3.09
CA ASP A 289 -26.72 -8.65 1.77
C ASP A 289 -26.26 -7.19 1.89
N ALA A 290 -25.81 -6.58 0.79
CA ALA A 290 -25.38 -5.19 0.79
C ALA A 290 -26.53 -4.27 1.26
N PRO A 291 -26.27 -3.33 2.20
CA PRO A 291 -27.26 -2.34 2.61
C PRO A 291 -27.53 -1.35 1.46
N VAL A 292 -28.51 -0.46 1.63
CA VAL A 292 -28.62 0.69 0.74
C VAL A 292 -27.39 1.57 0.92
N PHE A 293 -26.73 1.93 -0.18
CA PHE A 293 -25.53 2.76 -0.14
C PHE A 293 -25.80 4.10 0.56
N THR A 294 -24.98 4.38 1.58
CA THR A 294 -24.93 5.68 2.24
C THR A 294 -23.54 6.27 2.01
N PRO A 295 -23.41 7.44 1.37
CA PRO A 295 -22.12 8.07 1.15
C PRO A 295 -21.37 8.27 2.48
N PRO A 296 -20.08 7.91 2.55
CA PRO A 296 -19.24 8.28 3.68
C PRO A 296 -19.28 9.78 3.92
N LYS A 297 -19.20 10.20 5.19
CA LYS A 297 -19.10 11.62 5.53
C LYS A 297 -17.83 12.19 4.92
N VAL A 298 -17.98 13.14 4.01
CA VAL A 298 -16.84 13.86 3.42
C VAL A 298 -16.13 14.64 4.55
N PRO A 299 -14.81 14.47 4.73
CA PRO A 299 -14.05 15.24 5.72
C PRO A 299 -14.25 16.75 5.50
N GLY A 300 -14.51 17.49 6.58
CA GLY A 300 -14.61 18.95 6.52
C GLY A 300 -13.27 19.58 6.19
N ASP A 301 -13.24 20.87 5.86
CA ASP A 301 -12.00 21.56 5.49
C ASP A 301 -10.92 21.51 6.59
N SER A 302 -11.33 21.46 7.87
CA SER A 302 -10.42 21.32 9.01
C SER A 302 -9.79 19.92 9.15
N ASP A 303 -10.43 18.92 8.55
CA ASP A 303 -10.08 17.51 8.69
C ASP A 303 -9.17 17.05 7.54
N ARG A 304 -9.24 17.74 6.40
CA ARG A 304 -8.35 17.54 5.25
C ARG A 304 -6.92 17.89 5.60
N VAL A 305 -6.00 17.03 5.19
CA VAL A 305 -4.57 17.28 5.34
C VAL A 305 -4.10 18.20 4.21
N ASP A 306 -3.65 19.39 4.58
CA ASP A 306 -3.01 20.35 3.68
C ASP A 306 -1.52 20.41 3.98
N LEU A 307 -0.70 20.08 2.97
CA LEU A 307 0.76 20.07 3.08
C LEU A 307 1.38 21.44 2.72
N ARG A 308 0.59 22.43 2.27
CA ARG A 308 1.08 23.78 1.98
C ARG A 308 1.50 24.52 3.25
N GLY A 309 2.52 25.35 3.11
CA GLY A 309 3.14 26.09 4.21
C GLY A 309 3.96 25.22 5.18
N ARG A 310 4.24 23.96 4.86
CA ARG A 310 4.92 23.02 5.76
C ARG A 310 6.32 22.67 5.27
N GLY A 311 7.20 22.40 6.23
CA GLY A 311 8.42 21.64 5.99
C GLY A 311 8.10 20.15 5.99
N LEU A 312 8.61 19.42 5.00
CA LEU A 312 8.45 17.97 4.83
C LEU A 312 9.81 17.32 4.68
N GLN A 313 9.84 15.99 4.76
CA GLN A 313 11.01 15.17 4.47
C GLN A 313 10.62 14.09 3.47
N VAL A 314 11.41 13.97 2.40
CA VAL A 314 11.09 13.07 1.28
C VAL A 314 12.33 12.28 0.88
N ILE A 315 12.19 10.96 0.77
CA ILE A 315 13.22 10.09 0.20
C ILE A 315 12.88 9.84 -1.27
N VAL A 316 13.87 9.99 -2.15
CA VAL A 316 13.70 9.85 -3.61
C VAL A 316 14.29 8.52 -4.08
N LYS A 317 13.57 7.82 -4.94
CA LYS A 317 14.06 6.64 -5.65
C LYS A 317 13.71 6.72 -7.13
N LEU A 318 14.67 6.39 -7.99
CA LEU A 318 14.51 6.32 -9.44
C LEU A 318 15.11 5.00 -9.92
N ALA A 319 14.33 4.22 -10.66
CA ALA A 319 14.78 2.93 -11.16
C ALA A 319 14.13 2.59 -12.50
N THR A 320 14.84 1.77 -13.28
CA THR A 320 14.34 1.21 -14.54
C THR A 320 14.38 -0.31 -14.49
N ILE A 321 13.24 -0.94 -14.78
CA ILE A 321 13.16 -2.39 -15.02
C ILE A 321 13.33 -2.62 -16.53
N HIS A 322 14.30 -3.43 -16.91
CA HIS A 322 14.63 -3.81 -18.27
C HIS A 322 14.26 -5.27 -18.54
N LEU A 323 13.61 -5.50 -19.69
CA LEU A 323 13.39 -6.82 -20.26
C LEU A 323 14.10 -6.91 -21.60
N THR A 324 14.72 -8.05 -21.86
CA THR A 324 15.40 -8.34 -23.13
C THR A 324 14.79 -9.60 -23.75
N PRO A 325 14.99 -9.86 -25.05
CA PRO A 325 14.55 -11.13 -25.65
C PRO A 325 15.08 -12.37 -24.92
N ASP A 326 16.27 -12.30 -24.32
CA ASP A 326 16.86 -13.38 -23.53
C ASP A 326 16.29 -13.50 -22.11
N LYS A 327 15.78 -12.39 -21.55
CA LYS A 327 15.09 -12.32 -20.26
C LYS A 327 13.76 -11.58 -20.41
N PRO A 328 12.75 -12.22 -21.04
CA PRO A 328 11.57 -11.54 -21.51
C PRO A 328 10.49 -11.35 -20.44
N GLU A 329 10.70 -11.83 -19.22
CA GLU A 329 9.73 -11.82 -18.13
C GLU A 329 10.34 -11.24 -16.85
N TYR A 330 9.57 -10.43 -16.14
CA TYR A 330 9.82 -9.99 -14.77
C TYR A 330 8.79 -10.66 -13.86
N SER A 331 9.25 -11.41 -12.86
CA SER A 331 8.41 -12.24 -11.98
C SER A 331 7.56 -11.45 -10.98
N GLY A 332 7.79 -10.14 -10.84
CA GLY A 332 7.16 -9.29 -9.83
C GLY A 332 8.02 -9.13 -8.58
N GLY A 333 7.54 -8.30 -7.66
CA GLY A 333 8.17 -8.09 -6.34
C GLY A 333 7.67 -9.08 -5.28
N SER A 334 8.21 -8.97 -4.07
CA SER A 334 7.63 -9.56 -2.85
C SER A 334 6.64 -8.59 -2.20
N TRP A 335 5.83 -9.09 -1.26
CA TRP A 335 5.04 -8.24 -0.38
C TRP A 335 5.95 -7.50 0.59
N HIS A 336 5.84 -6.18 0.65
CA HIS A 336 6.64 -5.33 1.54
C HIS A 336 5.95 -3.99 1.82
N VAL A 337 6.42 -3.32 2.87
CA VAL A 337 6.20 -1.90 3.15
C VAL A 337 7.51 -1.14 2.92
N GLU A 338 7.45 0.18 2.79
CA GLU A 338 8.64 1.00 2.56
C GLU A 338 9.33 1.38 3.86
N GLY A 339 10.65 1.17 3.90
CA GLY A 339 11.51 1.56 5.01
C GLY A 339 11.30 0.76 6.29
N MET A 340 11.91 1.25 7.35
CA MET A 340 11.87 0.77 8.73
C MET A 340 11.45 1.94 9.65
N VAL A 341 11.40 1.72 10.96
CA VAL A 341 11.00 2.76 11.94
C VAL A 341 11.89 4.01 11.83
N ASN A 342 13.17 3.87 11.49
CA ASN A 342 14.10 4.99 11.32
C ASN A 342 13.65 5.97 10.23
N GLU A 343 13.03 5.47 9.15
CA GLU A 343 12.61 6.30 8.02
C GLU A 343 11.22 6.90 8.16
N ARG A 344 10.38 6.36 9.07
CA ARG A 344 9.01 6.84 9.35
C ARG A 344 8.19 7.16 8.10
N ILE A 345 8.28 6.34 7.05
CA ILE A 345 7.57 6.59 5.80
C ILE A 345 6.07 6.38 6.04
N VAL A 346 5.27 7.44 5.86
CA VAL A 346 3.81 7.41 6.03
C VAL A 346 3.08 7.12 4.71
N SER A 347 3.63 7.57 3.59
CA SER A 347 3.00 7.42 2.28
C SER A 347 4.03 7.36 1.17
N THR A 348 3.68 6.62 0.12
CA THR A 348 4.49 6.46 -1.08
C THR A 348 3.73 7.02 -2.27
N GLY A 349 4.39 7.90 -3.03
CA GLY A 349 3.94 8.35 -4.35
C GLY A 349 4.85 7.77 -5.44
N ILE A 350 4.28 7.13 -6.45
CA ILE A 350 5.01 6.56 -7.60
C ILE A 350 4.50 7.19 -8.89
N TYR A 351 5.43 7.66 -9.73
CA TYR A 351 5.18 8.09 -11.10
C TYR A 351 5.80 7.10 -12.09
N TYR A 352 4.95 6.42 -12.85
CA TYR A 352 5.34 5.49 -13.92
C TYR A 352 5.62 6.28 -15.21
N TRP A 353 6.71 7.04 -15.22
CA TRP A 353 6.96 8.08 -16.22
C TRP A 353 7.29 7.56 -17.62
N ASP A 354 7.70 6.30 -17.76
CA ASP A 354 7.85 5.67 -19.07
C ASP A 354 7.66 4.15 -18.97
N SER A 355 6.99 3.55 -19.94
CA SER A 355 6.92 2.09 -20.07
C SER A 355 6.71 1.74 -21.54
N GLU A 356 7.56 0.85 -22.06
CA GLU A 356 7.57 0.51 -23.47
C GLU A 356 7.70 -1.00 -23.66
N ASN A 357 6.95 -1.53 -24.63
CA ASN A 357 7.00 -2.94 -25.05
C ASN A 357 6.82 -3.97 -23.92
N ILE A 358 5.99 -3.67 -22.92
CA ILE A 358 5.64 -4.59 -21.84
C ILE A 358 4.14 -4.79 -21.75
N THR A 359 3.71 -5.96 -21.28
CA THR A 359 2.31 -6.20 -20.93
C THR A 359 1.91 -5.34 -19.73
N GLU A 360 0.61 -5.14 -19.54
CA GLU A 360 0.10 -4.48 -18.34
C GLU A 360 0.57 -5.20 -17.06
N SER A 361 0.83 -4.41 -16.02
CA SER A 361 1.10 -4.89 -14.66
C SER A 361 0.46 -3.92 -13.67
N GLY A 362 0.22 -4.41 -12.45
CA GLY A 362 -0.42 -3.66 -11.39
C GLY A 362 0.41 -3.62 -10.11
N LEU A 363 0.01 -2.73 -9.21
CA LEU A 363 0.46 -2.70 -7.82
C LEU A 363 -0.66 -3.26 -6.95
N SER A 364 -0.43 -4.44 -6.38
CA SER A 364 -1.39 -5.12 -5.51
C SER A 364 -1.21 -4.66 -4.07
N PHE A 365 -2.31 -4.60 -3.32
CA PHE A 365 -2.34 -4.17 -1.93
C PHE A 365 -3.01 -5.22 -1.04
N ARG A 366 -2.45 -5.45 0.15
CA ARG A 366 -3.06 -6.21 1.25
C ARG A 366 -2.92 -5.45 2.56
N ALA A 367 -3.77 -5.78 3.52
CA ALA A 367 -3.71 -5.24 4.88
C ALA A 367 -3.63 -6.37 5.90
N ALA A 368 -2.84 -6.17 6.96
CA ALA A 368 -2.96 -6.96 8.18
C ALA A 368 -4.30 -6.65 8.84
N LEU A 369 -4.90 -7.64 9.50
CA LEU A 369 -6.22 -7.49 10.12
C LEU A 369 -6.16 -7.46 11.64
N ASP A 370 -7.17 -6.81 12.23
CA ASP A 370 -7.45 -6.97 13.65
C ASP A 370 -7.97 -8.40 13.90
N ASP A 371 -7.76 -8.91 15.11
CA ASP A 371 -8.35 -10.18 15.52
C ASP A 371 -9.88 -10.07 15.39
N PRO A 372 -10.53 -10.89 14.54
CA PRO A 372 -11.97 -10.85 14.38
C PRO A 372 -12.66 -11.32 15.65
N ASP A 373 -13.85 -10.80 15.93
CA ASP A 373 -14.78 -11.43 16.86
C ASP A 373 -15.39 -12.69 16.19
N TYR A 374 -15.49 -13.81 16.91
CA TYR A 374 -16.10 -15.05 16.40
C TYR A 374 -16.58 -16.00 17.50
N GLU A 375 -17.48 -16.93 17.15
CA GLU A 375 -17.90 -18.02 18.04
C GLU A 375 -16.82 -19.11 18.09
N GLN A 376 -16.42 -19.55 19.28
CA GLN A 376 -15.33 -20.51 19.46
C GLN A 376 -15.54 -21.80 18.61
N ASN A 377 -14.48 -22.24 17.92
CA ASN A 377 -14.48 -23.35 16.96
C ASN A 377 -15.28 -23.14 15.67
N ASP A 378 -15.68 -21.89 15.34
CA ASP A 378 -16.42 -21.59 14.10
C ASP A 378 -15.53 -21.38 12.86
N ASP A 379 -14.71 -22.38 12.55
CA ASP A 379 -13.82 -22.35 11.37
C ASP A 379 -14.60 -22.15 10.06
N ALA A 380 -15.80 -22.71 9.99
CA ALA A 380 -16.63 -22.64 8.79
C ALA A 380 -17.19 -21.23 8.55
N GLY A 381 -17.66 -20.55 9.59
CA GLY A 381 -18.14 -19.17 9.49
C GLY A 381 -17.04 -18.22 9.04
N MET A 382 -15.89 -18.27 9.71
CA MET A 382 -14.75 -17.40 9.41
C MET A 382 -14.24 -17.55 7.97
N ARG A 383 -14.10 -18.79 7.50
CA ARG A 383 -13.68 -19.08 6.12
C ARG A 383 -14.73 -18.64 5.09
N GLU A 384 -16.01 -18.89 5.33
CA GLU A 384 -17.06 -18.58 4.35
C GLU A 384 -17.41 -17.09 4.30
N VAL A 385 -17.31 -16.37 5.41
CA VAL A 385 -17.67 -14.95 5.50
C VAL A 385 -16.48 -14.05 5.15
N TYR A 386 -15.30 -14.33 5.70
CA TYR A 386 -14.11 -13.48 5.58
C TYR A 386 -12.98 -14.09 4.75
N GLY A 387 -13.02 -15.40 4.49
CA GLY A 387 -11.90 -16.10 3.86
C GLY A 387 -10.70 -16.29 4.78
N LEU A 388 -10.93 -16.27 6.10
CA LEU A 388 -9.92 -16.51 7.12
C LEU A 388 -10.00 -17.97 7.58
N GLU A 389 -8.89 -18.69 7.53
CA GLU A 389 -8.80 -20.08 7.97
C GLU A 389 -8.01 -20.19 9.28
N ASN A 390 -8.24 -21.27 10.03
CA ASN A 390 -7.46 -21.56 11.23
C ASN A 390 -5.99 -21.79 10.86
N GLU A 391 -5.07 -21.28 11.68
CA GLU A 391 -3.61 -21.38 11.50
C GLU A 391 -3.07 -20.68 10.25
N ASP A 392 -3.92 -19.95 9.52
CA ASP A 392 -3.54 -19.16 8.34
C ASP A 392 -3.15 -17.73 8.73
N ALA A 393 -2.54 -17.04 7.76
CA ALA A 393 -2.09 -15.66 7.89
C ALA A 393 -3.25 -14.67 8.04
N LEU A 394 -3.23 -13.85 9.10
CA LEU A 394 -4.24 -12.82 9.39
C LEU A 394 -4.09 -11.55 8.52
N ASN A 395 -4.28 -11.69 7.21
CA ASN A 395 -4.30 -10.58 6.24
C ASN A 395 -5.38 -10.76 5.16
N GLN A 396 -5.71 -9.68 4.46
CA GLN A 396 -6.59 -9.71 3.28
C GLN A 396 -6.01 -8.93 2.11
N VAL A 397 -6.00 -9.56 0.93
CA VAL A 397 -5.73 -8.89 -0.35
C VAL A 397 -6.93 -8.01 -0.71
N LEU A 398 -6.69 -6.70 -0.80
CA LEU A 398 -7.74 -5.70 -1.01
C LEU A 398 -8.02 -5.42 -2.50
N GLY A 399 -6.99 -5.54 -3.34
CA GLY A 399 -7.10 -5.27 -4.77
C GLY A 399 -5.77 -4.92 -5.43
N SER A 400 -5.83 -4.54 -6.71
CA SER A 400 -4.65 -4.16 -7.50
C SER A 400 -4.95 -2.97 -8.40
N ALA A 401 -4.08 -1.97 -8.37
CA ALA A 401 -4.17 -0.79 -9.22
C ALA A 401 -3.35 -0.99 -10.51
N PRO A 402 -3.91 -0.75 -11.71
CA PRO A 402 -3.13 -0.82 -12.93
C PRO A 402 -2.09 0.30 -12.98
N THR A 403 -0.94 0.03 -13.62
CA THR A 403 0.23 0.95 -13.65
C THR A 403 0.70 1.24 -15.08
N PRO A 404 -0.15 1.88 -15.92
CA PRO A 404 0.24 2.30 -17.26
C PRO A 404 1.27 3.43 -17.22
N ALA A 405 1.95 3.64 -18.36
CA ALA A 405 2.83 4.80 -18.52
C ALA A 405 2.06 6.11 -18.34
N GLY A 406 2.66 7.07 -17.65
CA GLY A 406 2.07 8.37 -17.33
C GLY A 406 1.30 8.42 -16.00
N ARG A 407 1.02 7.28 -15.36
CA ARG A 407 0.26 7.26 -14.11
C ARG A 407 1.09 7.73 -12.91
N CYS A 408 0.54 8.68 -12.16
CA CYS A 408 0.90 8.95 -10.78
C CYS A 408 -0.04 8.17 -9.84
N LEU A 409 0.51 7.48 -8.85
CA LEU A 409 -0.21 6.69 -7.85
C LEU A 409 0.32 7.08 -6.46
N ALA A 410 -0.56 7.25 -5.48
CA ALA A 410 -0.16 7.40 -4.08
C ALA A 410 -0.97 6.48 -3.17
N PHE A 411 -0.33 5.98 -2.14
CA PHE A 411 -0.92 5.07 -1.16
C PHE A 411 -0.27 5.23 0.21
N PRO A 412 -0.97 4.85 1.28
CA PRO A 412 -0.40 4.88 2.62
C PRO A 412 0.51 3.68 2.85
N ASN A 413 1.58 3.86 3.63
CA ASN A 413 2.59 2.81 3.85
C ASN A 413 2.09 1.67 4.75
N VAL A 414 0.95 1.86 5.44
CA VAL A 414 0.22 0.81 6.18
C VAL A 414 -0.40 -0.24 5.26
N LEU A 415 -0.51 0.04 3.96
CA LEU A 415 -0.87 -0.98 2.98
C LEU A 415 0.39 -1.67 2.47
N GLN A 416 0.52 -2.95 2.80
CA GLN A 416 1.55 -3.76 2.20
C GLN A 416 1.26 -3.95 0.72
N HIS A 417 2.29 -3.82 -0.10
CA HIS A 417 2.12 -3.83 -1.53
C HIS A 417 3.11 -4.75 -2.23
N ARG A 418 2.77 -5.10 -3.47
CA ARG A 418 3.57 -5.97 -4.32
C ARG A 418 3.40 -5.60 -5.79
N VAL A 419 4.52 -5.47 -6.49
CA VAL A 419 4.55 -5.27 -7.94
C VAL A 419 4.18 -6.59 -8.63
N GLY A 420 3.18 -6.56 -9.51
CA GLY A 420 2.79 -7.70 -10.34
C GLY A 420 3.79 -8.00 -11.46
N SER A 421 3.84 -9.26 -11.89
CA SER A 421 4.67 -9.70 -13.01
C SER A 421 4.26 -9.02 -14.33
N PHE A 422 5.21 -8.93 -15.25
CA PHE A 422 4.97 -8.51 -16.64
C PHE A 422 6.02 -9.11 -17.56
N ARG A 423 5.74 -9.09 -18.86
CA ARG A 423 6.63 -9.62 -19.90
C ARG A 423 6.64 -8.73 -21.12
N LEU A 424 7.54 -9.00 -22.06
CA LEU A 424 7.57 -8.33 -23.35
C LEU A 424 6.25 -8.55 -24.12
N THR A 425 5.70 -7.47 -24.71
CA THR A 425 4.56 -7.59 -25.64
C THR A 425 5.03 -8.14 -26.98
N ASP A 426 6.08 -7.56 -27.55
CA ASP A 426 6.85 -8.11 -28.66
C ASP A 426 8.14 -8.73 -28.10
N PRO A 427 8.26 -10.07 -28.06
CA PRO A 427 9.41 -10.76 -27.47
C PRO A 427 10.71 -10.59 -28.28
N THR A 428 10.65 -10.00 -29.48
CA THR A 428 11.84 -9.77 -30.31
C THR A 428 12.55 -8.45 -30.02
N ARG A 429 11.92 -7.57 -29.26
CA ARG A 429 12.43 -6.23 -28.93
C ARG A 429 12.60 -6.09 -27.42
N PRO A 430 13.61 -5.35 -26.94
CA PRO A 430 13.68 -4.97 -25.53
C PRO A 430 12.43 -4.18 -25.09
N GLY A 431 12.18 -4.17 -23.79
CA GLY A 431 11.12 -3.40 -23.16
C GLY A 431 11.56 -2.88 -21.81
N CYS A 432 10.86 -1.87 -21.30
CA CYS A 432 11.21 -1.28 -20.02
C CYS A 432 9.99 -0.72 -19.26
N ARG A 433 10.19 -0.52 -17.96
CA ARG A 433 9.35 0.26 -17.08
C ARG A 433 10.23 1.16 -16.23
N LYS A 434 9.98 2.47 -16.28
CA LYS A 434 10.73 3.48 -15.55
C LYS A 434 9.83 4.13 -14.51
N ILE A 435 10.35 4.25 -13.29
CA ILE A 435 9.61 4.79 -12.15
C ILE A 435 10.41 5.87 -11.42
N LEU A 436 9.69 6.85 -10.91
CA LEU A 436 10.14 7.80 -9.88
C LEU A 436 9.24 7.62 -8.66
N ALA A 437 9.83 7.35 -7.50
CA ALA A 437 9.12 7.22 -6.25
C ALA A 437 9.57 8.29 -5.26
N PHE A 438 8.58 8.84 -4.55
CA PHE A 438 8.74 9.72 -3.40
C PHE A 438 8.17 9.02 -2.18
N PHE A 439 9.01 8.77 -1.19
CA PHE A 439 8.59 8.27 0.11
C PHE A 439 8.47 9.45 1.06
N LEU A 440 7.23 9.81 1.41
CA LEU A 440 6.94 10.88 2.34
C LEU A 440 7.16 10.38 3.76
N VAL A 441 8.09 11.01 4.47
CA VAL A 441 8.28 10.82 5.92
C VAL A 441 7.11 11.48 6.65
N ASP A 442 6.64 10.86 7.73
CA ASP A 442 5.57 11.39 8.60
C ASP A 442 5.79 12.87 8.95
N PRO A 443 4.94 13.80 8.45
CA PRO A 443 5.12 15.24 8.66
C PRO A 443 4.98 15.71 10.11
N SER A 444 4.58 14.84 11.04
CA SER A 444 4.49 15.16 12.46
C SER A 444 5.84 15.11 13.20
N GLU A 445 6.85 14.44 12.62
CA GLU A 445 8.15 14.25 13.24
C GLU A 445 9.27 14.45 12.21
N ARG A 446 10.38 15.06 12.64
CA ARG A 446 11.57 15.20 11.79
C ARG A 446 12.62 14.15 12.17
N ILE A 447 13.18 13.49 11.16
CA ILE A 447 14.31 12.56 11.31
C ILE A 447 15.60 13.19 10.76
N VAL A 448 16.74 12.56 11.03
CA VAL A 448 18.04 12.98 10.49
C VAL A 448 18.02 12.92 8.96
N SER A 449 18.43 14.01 8.34
CA SER A 449 18.29 14.25 6.90
C SER A 449 19.61 14.66 6.25
N THR A 450 19.55 14.92 4.95
CA THR A 450 20.65 15.52 4.17
C THR A 450 20.93 17.00 4.50
N SER A 451 20.12 17.66 5.34
CA SER A 451 20.52 18.95 5.95
C SER A 451 21.48 18.76 7.12
N ASP A 452 21.38 17.62 7.81
CA ASP A 452 22.17 17.31 9.01
C ASP A 452 23.44 16.54 8.66
N VAL A 453 23.39 15.77 7.56
CA VAL A 453 24.48 14.93 7.07
C VAL A 453 24.99 15.52 5.74
N PRO A 454 26.27 15.95 5.66
CA PRO A 454 26.87 16.37 4.40
C PRO A 454 26.99 15.22 3.38
N PRO A 455 27.18 15.51 2.08
CA PRO A 455 27.33 14.46 1.07
C PRO A 455 28.42 13.45 1.42
N GLN A 456 28.05 12.17 1.43
CA GLN A 456 28.89 11.05 1.83
C GLN A 456 29.71 10.45 0.67
N GLN A 457 29.38 10.86 -0.55
CA GLN A 457 29.90 10.30 -1.79
C GLN A 457 31.36 10.71 -2.06
N PRO A 458 32.15 9.89 -2.80
CA PRO A 458 33.58 10.14 -3.07
C PRO A 458 33.92 11.44 -3.77
N TRP A 459 32.95 12.07 -4.43
CA TRP A 459 33.14 13.35 -5.12
C TRP A 459 33.10 14.55 -4.16
N SER A 460 32.70 14.35 -2.90
CA SER A 460 32.58 15.40 -1.89
C SER A 460 33.79 15.44 -0.97
N ASP A 461 34.19 16.63 -0.53
CA ASP A 461 35.23 16.81 0.51
C ASP A 461 34.80 16.25 1.88
N THR A 462 33.49 16.03 2.06
CA THR A 462 32.90 15.42 3.26
C THR A 462 32.67 13.92 3.13
N SER A 463 33.24 13.28 2.11
CA SER A 463 33.09 11.85 1.84
C SER A 463 33.38 11.01 3.09
N THR A 464 32.45 10.11 3.43
CA THR A 464 32.58 9.20 4.58
C THR A 464 32.86 7.76 4.15
N MET A 465 32.68 7.44 2.87
CA MET A 465 32.85 6.10 2.32
C MET A 465 33.23 6.12 0.83
N THR A 466 33.94 5.07 0.38
CA THR A 466 34.15 4.82 -1.06
C THR A 466 32.89 4.25 -1.72
N LEU A 467 32.85 4.23 -3.06
CA LEU A 467 31.76 3.56 -3.78
C LEU A 467 31.71 2.05 -3.49
N GLU A 468 32.86 1.41 -3.34
CA GLU A 468 32.96 -0.01 -2.97
C GLU A 468 32.35 -0.25 -1.58
N GLN A 469 32.73 0.56 -0.58
CA GLN A 469 32.15 0.50 0.76
C GLN A 469 30.65 0.77 0.74
N ALA A 470 30.18 1.76 -0.04
CA ALA A 470 28.75 2.04 -0.16
C ALA A 470 27.96 0.86 -0.75
N LYS A 471 28.54 0.14 -1.72
CA LYS A 471 27.95 -1.08 -2.30
C LYS A 471 27.93 -2.22 -1.26
N ASP A 472 29.00 -2.41 -0.51
CA ASP A 472 29.06 -3.40 0.57
C ASP A 472 28.03 -3.11 1.68
N TYR A 473 27.90 -1.84 2.09
CA TYR A 473 26.89 -1.41 3.05
C TYR A 473 25.49 -1.60 2.52
N ARG A 474 25.23 -1.31 1.24
CA ARG A 474 23.94 -1.61 0.61
C ARG A 474 23.62 -3.10 0.68
N GLU A 475 24.57 -3.99 0.39
CA GLU A 475 24.33 -5.44 0.48
C GLU A 475 24.06 -5.90 1.92
N GLN A 476 24.71 -5.28 2.92
CA GLN A 476 24.41 -5.52 4.33
C GLN A 476 23.01 -5.04 4.69
N LEU A 477 22.66 -3.81 4.29
CA LEU A 477 21.33 -3.24 4.49
C LEU A 477 20.24 -4.07 3.79
N MET A 478 20.48 -4.58 2.59
CA MET A 478 19.52 -5.44 1.89
C MET A 478 19.34 -6.78 2.59
N ARG A 479 20.40 -7.35 3.17
CA ARG A 479 20.30 -8.56 4.01
C ARG A 479 19.51 -8.29 5.29
N GLU A 480 19.78 -7.18 5.96
CA GLU A 480 19.05 -6.74 7.15
C GLU A 480 17.57 -6.50 6.84
N ARG A 481 17.28 -5.80 5.73
CA ARG A 481 15.91 -5.56 5.28
C ARG A 481 15.19 -6.81 4.85
N LYS A 482 15.89 -7.80 4.29
CA LYS A 482 15.28 -9.10 4.01
C LYS A 482 14.84 -9.77 5.31
N PHE A 483 15.71 -9.81 6.32
CA PHE A 483 15.34 -10.33 7.65
C PHE A 483 14.18 -9.54 8.27
N PHE A 484 14.23 -8.20 8.20
CA PHE A 484 13.11 -7.36 8.62
C PHE A 484 11.82 -7.69 7.86
N VAL A 485 11.84 -7.80 6.53
CA VAL A 485 10.64 -8.11 5.74
C VAL A 485 10.08 -9.48 6.10
N ASP A 486 10.94 -10.47 6.29
CA ASP A 486 10.53 -11.83 6.69
C ASP A 486 9.87 -11.80 8.09
N GLU A 487 10.56 -11.24 9.10
CA GLU A 487 10.01 -11.10 10.47
C GLU A 487 8.76 -10.21 10.51
N HIS A 488 8.75 -9.10 9.80
CA HIS A 488 7.62 -8.17 9.77
C HIS A 488 6.41 -8.78 9.07
N ASN A 489 6.62 -9.60 8.04
CA ASN A 489 5.55 -10.41 7.47
C ASN A 489 5.01 -11.36 8.53
N GLU A 490 5.85 -12.21 9.13
CA GLU A 490 5.45 -13.19 10.14
C GLU A 490 4.73 -12.54 11.35
N GLN A 491 5.24 -11.42 11.86
CA GLN A 491 4.75 -10.77 13.08
C GLN A 491 3.51 -9.88 12.87
N LEU A 492 3.25 -9.38 11.65
CA LEU A 492 2.11 -8.49 11.37
C LEU A 492 1.10 -9.06 10.39
N TYR A 493 1.56 -9.43 9.21
CA TYR A 493 0.68 -9.81 8.10
C TYR A 493 0.37 -11.31 8.11
N GLU A 494 1.29 -12.12 8.62
CA GLU A 494 1.24 -13.58 8.63
C GLU A 494 1.17 -14.13 10.05
N ARG A 495 0.69 -13.28 10.97
CA ARG A 495 0.26 -13.70 12.31
C ARG A 495 -0.69 -14.87 12.18
N GLU A 496 -0.33 -15.96 12.84
CA GLU A 496 -1.15 -17.15 12.90
C GLU A 496 -2.47 -16.82 13.62
N PHE A 497 -3.58 -17.04 12.92
CA PHE A 497 -4.91 -16.87 13.48
C PHE A 497 -5.40 -18.21 14.05
N SER A 498 -5.38 -18.37 15.38
CA SER A 498 -5.82 -19.61 16.05
C SER A 498 -7.26 -19.51 16.56
N LEU A 499 -8.12 -20.41 16.09
CA LEU A 499 -9.54 -20.51 16.44
C LEU A 499 -9.81 -21.35 17.71
N CYS A 500 -8.74 -21.85 18.36
CA CYS A 500 -8.80 -22.84 19.43
C CYS A 500 -8.62 -22.29 20.86
N GLU A 501 -7.99 -21.12 21.05
CA GLU A 501 -7.62 -20.60 22.38
C GLU A 501 -7.99 -19.12 22.55
N HIS A 502 -9.26 -18.83 22.88
CA HIS A 502 -9.68 -17.53 23.43
C HIS A 502 -10.67 -17.70 24.58
#